data_AF-A0A3S1GRY0-F1
#
_entry.id   AF-A0A3S1GRY0-F1
#
_cell.length_a   1.000
_cell.length_b   1.000
_cell.length_c   1.000
_cell.angle_alpha   90.00
_cell.angle_beta   90.00
_cell.angle_gamma   90.00
#
_symmetry.space_group_name_H-M   'P 1'
#
loop_
_entity.id
_entity.type
_entity.pdbx_description
1 polymer ?
#
loop_
_entity_poly.entity_id
_entity_poly.type
_entity_poly.pdbx_seq_one_letter_code
_entity_poly.pdbx_strand_id
1 'polypeptide(L)' 'PSLAAPTCLANGKSFTVGQTACLTVAGESHLARCDMVLNNTSWTKINDECPGEAPRPHPTSISTPPPGPAPTEPTEN' A
#
# COMPACT_ATOMS: atom_id res chain seq x y z
N PRO A 1 -15.80 -28.27 7.63
CA PRO A 1 -16.15 -26.84 7.61
C PRO A 1 -14.90 -25.95 7.48
N SER A 2 -14.71 -25.27 6.35
CA SER A 2 -13.68 -24.24 6.23
C SER A 2 -14.13 -23.00 7.02
N LEU A 3 -13.43 -22.67 8.09
CA LEU A 3 -13.60 -21.37 8.73
C LEU A 3 -13.04 -20.34 7.75
N ALA A 4 -13.91 -19.53 7.15
CA ALA A 4 -13.45 -18.39 6.35
C ALA A 4 -12.60 -17.49 7.26
N ALA A 5 -11.46 -17.02 6.74
CA ALA A 5 -10.64 -16.08 7.48
C ALA A 5 -11.46 -14.82 7.79
N PRO A 6 -11.30 -14.20 8.97
CA PRO A 6 -11.98 -12.97 9.31
C PRO A 6 -11.53 -11.85 8.36
N THR A 7 -12.47 -11.35 7.55
CA THR A 7 -12.23 -10.25 6.59
C THR A 7 -13.27 -9.15 6.77
N CYS A 8 -12.86 -7.90 6.56
CA CYS A 8 -13.77 -6.78 6.40
C CYS A 8 -14.18 -6.63 4.94
N LEU A 9 -15.41 -6.14 4.69
CA LEU A 9 -15.91 -5.88 3.35
C LEU A 9 -15.94 -4.37 3.09
N ALA A 10 -15.36 -3.91 1.98
CA ALA A 10 -15.47 -2.54 1.51
C ALA A 10 -15.55 -2.52 -0.02
N ASN A 11 -16.52 -1.77 -0.57
CA ASN A 11 -16.71 -1.62 -2.02
C ASN A 11 -16.81 -2.97 -2.77
N GLY A 12 -17.43 -3.98 -2.14
CA GLY A 12 -17.54 -5.33 -2.71
C GLY A 12 -16.25 -6.16 -2.69
N LYS A 13 -15.19 -5.69 -2.02
CA LYS A 13 -13.91 -6.39 -1.87
C LYS A 13 -13.70 -6.80 -0.41
N SER A 14 -13.04 -7.94 -0.20
CA SER A 14 -12.64 -8.45 1.10
C SER A 14 -11.22 -8.02 1.47
N PHE A 15 -11.05 -7.51 2.67
CA PHE A 15 -9.79 -7.05 3.24
C PHE A 15 -9.48 -7.84 4.51
N THR A 16 -8.26 -8.33 4.66
CA THR A 16 -7.83 -9.02 5.88
C THR A 16 -7.57 -8.03 7.01
N VAL A 17 -7.63 -8.52 8.25
CA VAL A 17 -7.26 -7.73 9.43
C VAL A 17 -5.86 -7.15 9.27
N GLY A 18 -5.73 -5.84 9.50
CA GLY A 18 -4.51 -5.08 9.29
C GLY A 18 -4.48 -4.27 7.99
N GLN A 19 -5.31 -4.60 7.00
CA GLN A 19 -5.37 -3.84 5.74
C GLN A 19 -6.21 -2.56 5.89
N THR A 20 -5.91 -1.56 5.06
CA THR A 20 -6.64 -0.30 5.01
C THR A 20 -7.39 -0.16 3.71
N ALA A 21 -8.59 0.42 3.76
CA ALA A 21 -9.41 0.70 2.60
C ALA A 21 -10.12 2.05 2.74
N CYS A 22 -10.44 2.63 1.60
CA CYS A 22 -11.32 3.78 1.52
C CYS A 22 -12.78 3.34 1.61
N LEU A 23 -13.48 3.85 2.61
CA LEU A 23 -14.90 3.62 2.78
C LEU A 23 -15.67 4.90 2.51
N THR A 24 -16.67 4.78 1.64
CA THR A 24 -17.64 5.85 1.40
C THR A 24 -18.88 5.56 2.24
N VAL A 25 -19.13 6.38 3.25
CA VAL A 25 -20.28 6.29 4.15
C VAL A 25 -21.04 7.61 4.09
N ALA A 26 -22.34 7.55 3.75
CA ALA A 26 -23.19 8.74 3.65
C ALA A 26 -22.67 9.84 2.70
N GLY A 27 -21.89 9.48 1.68
CA GLY A 27 -21.30 10.41 0.71
C GLY A 27 -19.89 10.90 1.08
N GLU A 28 -19.45 10.67 2.32
CA GLU A 28 -18.12 11.02 2.80
C GLU A 28 -17.17 9.82 2.65
N SER A 29 -16.01 10.04 2.03
CA SER A 29 -15.00 8.98 1.84
C SER A 29 -13.85 9.16 2.80
N HIS A 30 -13.58 8.17 3.63
CA HIS A 30 -12.53 8.20 4.65
C HIS A 30 -11.68 6.92 4.64
N LEU A 31 -10.46 7.03 5.15
CA LEU A 31 -9.59 5.87 5.31
C LEU A 31 -9.93 5.14 6.60
N ALA A 32 -10.23 3.85 6.49
CA ALA A 32 -10.37 2.99 7.64
C ALA A 32 -9.45 1.76 7.53
N ARG A 33 -9.07 1.24 8.69
CA ARG A 33 -8.33 -0.01 8.85
C ARG A 33 -9.29 -1.12 9.24
N CYS A 34 -9.11 -2.29 8.64
CA CYS A 34 -9.79 -3.50 9.05
C CYS A 34 -9.13 -4.01 10.32
N ASP A 35 -9.84 -3.94 11.44
CA ASP A 35 -9.39 -4.44 12.73
C ASP A 35 -10.32 -5.53 13.25
N MET A 36 -9.88 -6.20 14.31
CA MET A 36 -10.68 -7.19 15.01
C MET A 36 -11.10 -6.62 16.36
N VAL A 37 -12.39 -6.37 16.53
CA VAL A 37 -12.97 -5.82 17.76
C VAL A 37 -13.92 -6.88 18.33
N LEU A 38 -13.62 -7.39 19.53
CA LEU A 38 -14.39 -8.46 20.19
C LEU A 38 -14.63 -9.70 19.29
N ASN A 39 -13.58 -10.22 18.63
CA ASN A 39 -13.65 -11.34 17.67
C ASN A 39 -14.50 -11.08 16.40
N ASN A 40 -14.94 -9.84 16.17
CA ASN A 40 -15.63 -9.45 14.95
C ASN A 40 -14.75 -8.53 14.10
N THR A 41 -14.84 -8.63 12.78
CA THR A 41 -14.14 -7.71 11.88
C THR A 41 -14.87 -6.37 11.85
N SER A 42 -14.15 -5.29 12.09
CA SER A 42 -14.70 -3.94 12.13
C SER A 42 -13.80 -2.97 11.38
N TRP A 43 -14.41 -1.95 10.78
CA TRP A 43 -13.68 -0.84 10.18
C TRP A 43 -13.43 0.23 11.24
N THR A 44 -12.15 0.54 11.47
CA THR A 44 -11.72 1.64 12.34
C THR A 44 -11.27 2.80 11.48
N LYS A 45 -11.98 3.94 11.52
CA LYS A 45 -11.55 5.14 10.81
C LYS A 45 -10.20 5.60 11.37
N ILE A 46 -9.21 5.74 10.49
CA ILE A 46 -7.85 6.17 10.84
C ILE A 46 -7.45 7.49 10.18
N ASN A 47 -8.14 7.91 9.12
CA ASN A 47 -7.96 9.22 8.50
C ASN A 47 -9.29 9.69 7.87
N ASP A 48 -9.53 10.98 7.89
CA ASP A 48 -10.68 11.62 7.23
C ASP A 48 -10.52 11.60 5.71
N GLU A 49 -9.30 11.61 5.21
CA GLU A 49 -8.99 11.62 3.79
C GLU A 49 -8.44 10.26 3.33
N CYS A 50 -8.87 9.88 2.13
CA CYS A 50 -8.32 8.74 1.42
C CYS A 50 -6.98 9.12 0.80
N PRO A 51 -5.86 8.48 1.18
CA PRO A 51 -4.61 8.64 0.45
C PRO A 51 -4.84 8.04 -0.94
N GLY A 52 -5.08 8.92 -1.92
CA GLY A 52 -5.11 8.56 -3.33
C GLY A 52 -3.85 7.77 -3.63
N GLU A 53 -4.03 6.58 -4.23
CA GLU A 53 -3.01 5.56 -4.45
C GLU A 53 -1.60 6.14 -4.39
N ALA A 54 -0.90 5.92 -3.26
CA ALA A 54 0.54 6.15 -3.22
C ALA A 54 1.08 5.52 -4.51
N PRO A 55 1.76 6.29 -5.39
CA PRO A 55 2.20 5.77 -6.67
C PRO A 55 2.87 4.45 -6.36
N ARG A 56 2.32 3.36 -6.92
CA ARG A 56 3.01 2.08 -6.88
C ARG A 56 4.45 2.45 -7.22
N PRO A 57 5.44 2.15 -6.36
CA PRO A 57 6.80 2.27 -6.84
C PRO A 57 6.79 1.37 -8.05
N HIS A 58 6.80 1.99 -9.23
CA HIS A 58 7.07 1.28 -10.45
C HIS A 58 8.33 0.50 -10.08
N PRO A 59 8.40 -0.81 -10.31
CA PRO A 59 9.70 -1.44 -10.33
C PRO A 59 10.39 -0.75 -11.49
N THR A 60 11.02 0.38 -11.22
CA THR A 60 12.02 0.98 -12.07
C THR A 60 13.07 -0.11 -12.06
N SER A 61 12.97 -0.93 -13.10
CA SER A 61 14.06 -1.69 -13.67
C SER A 61 15.19 -0.70 -13.85
N ILE A 62 15.96 -0.44 -12.79
CA ILE A 62 17.23 0.27 -12.86
C ILE A 62 18.26 -0.82 -13.09
N SER A 63 18.15 -1.47 -14.26
CA SER A 63 19.34 -1.94 -14.97
C SER A 63 19.99 -0.70 -15.55
N THR A 64 20.78 0.01 -14.74
CA THR A 64 21.82 0.87 -15.28
C THR A 64 22.99 0.81 -14.31
N PRO A 65 24.00 -0.02 -14.61
CA PRO A 65 25.27 0.08 -13.91
C PRO A 65 25.82 1.49 -14.09
N PRO A 66 26.53 2.03 -13.08
CA PRO A 66 27.16 3.34 -13.19
C PRO A 66 28.09 3.36 -14.43
N PRO A 67 28.09 4.41 -15.25
CA PRO A 67 29.17 4.58 -16.22
C PRO A 67 30.47 4.70 -15.43
N GLY A 68 31.31 3.68 -15.52
CA GLY A 68 32.65 3.72 -14.94
C GLY A 68 33.39 4.97 -15.45
N PRO A 69 34.23 5.60 -14.62
CA PRO A 69 35.05 6.71 -15.10
C PRO A 69 35.94 6.22 -16.23
N ALA A 70 35.90 6.95 -17.35
CA ALA A 70 36.83 6.76 -18.45
C ALA A 70 38.27 6.71 -17.92
N PRO A 71 39.15 5.84 -18.45
CA PRO A 71 40.58 5.96 -18.21
C PRO A 71 41.00 7.30 -18.80
N THR A 72 41.17 8.29 -17.94
CA THR A 72 41.91 9.48 -18.32
C THR A 72 43.35 9.03 -18.26
N GLU A 73 43.96 8.83 -19.42
CA GLU A 73 45.40 8.85 -19.58
C GLU A 73 45.91 10.24 -19.12
N PRO A 74 46.96 10.29 -18.30
CA PRO A 74 47.95 11.35 -18.48
C PRO A 74 49.39 10.83 -18.38
N THR A 75 50.08 10.89 -19.50
CA THR A 75 51.42 11.48 -19.70
C THR A 75 52.38 11.65 -18.49
N GLU A 76 53.52 10.96 -18.61
CA GLU A 76 54.92 11.40 -18.35
C GLU A 76 55.46 11.61 -16.91
N ASN A 77 56.46 10.78 -16.55
CA ASN A 77 57.80 11.18 -16.07
C ASN A 77 58.81 10.02 -16.23
#